data_AF-A0A2W7N1Y6-F1
#
_entry.id   AF-A0A2W7N1Y6-F1
#
_cell.length_a   1.000
_cell.length_b   1.000
_cell.length_c   1.000
_cell.angle_alpha   90.00
_cell.angle_beta   90.00
_cell.angle_gamma   90.00
#
_symmetry.space_group_name_H-M   'P 1'
#
loop_
_entity.id
_entity.type
_entity.pdbx_description
1 polymer ?
#
loop_
_entity_poly.entity_id
_entity_poly.type
_entity_poly.pdbx_seq_one_letter_code
_entity_poly.pdbx_strand_id
1 'polypeptide(L)'
;MPKPANTRYRTTNGSDYNAALKRLGSLSVWFDPEMSRQADRSGKRGHSQTFSDSAIQTCLTLKVLFGLPLRQTVGLVESLIEMAGHDWPVLDYSTRCRR
;
A
#
# COMPACT_ATOMS: atom_id res chain seq x y z
N MET A 1 -26.84 -39.63 40.28
CA MET A 1 -25.90 -39.95 39.17
C MET A 1 -24.55 -39.33 39.49
N PRO A 2 -23.42 -40.06 39.31
CA PRO A 2 -22.11 -39.50 39.56
C PRO A 2 -21.73 -38.51 38.46
N LYS A 3 -21.07 -37.41 38.84
CA LYS A 3 -20.62 -36.37 37.92
C LYS A 3 -19.52 -36.94 37.01
N PRO A 4 -19.59 -36.77 35.68
CA PRO A 4 -18.54 -37.25 34.80
C PRO A 4 -17.22 -36.53 35.08
N ALA A 5 -16.11 -37.27 34.98
CA ALA A 5 -14.77 -36.75 35.20
C ALA A 5 -14.46 -35.64 34.18
N ASN A 6 -13.71 -34.61 34.61
CA ASN A 6 -13.37 -33.48 33.76
C ASN A 6 -12.48 -33.92 32.59
N THR A 7 -12.98 -33.77 31.37
CA THR A 7 -12.21 -33.99 30.13
C THR A 7 -11.15 -32.89 29.99
N ARG A 8 -9.87 -33.28 29.98
CA ARG A 8 -8.76 -32.38 29.62
C ARG A 8 -8.65 -32.30 28.10
N TYR A 9 -9.01 -31.16 27.53
CA TYR A 9 -8.80 -30.87 26.11
C TYR A 9 -7.39 -30.32 25.89
N ARG A 10 -6.71 -30.78 24.82
CA ARG A 10 -5.40 -30.28 24.40
C ARG A 10 -5.57 -29.48 23.12
N THR A 11 -5.16 -28.22 23.12
CA THR A 11 -5.22 -27.36 21.93
C THR A 11 -4.13 -27.77 20.94
N THR A 12 -4.51 -28.40 19.83
CA THR A 12 -3.60 -28.86 18.77
C THR A 12 -3.50 -27.91 17.58
N ASN A 13 -4.42 -26.95 17.43
CA ASN A 13 -4.54 -26.08 16.25
C ASN A 13 -3.91 -24.68 16.40
N GLY A 14 -3.11 -24.45 17.44
CA GLY A 14 -2.60 -23.11 17.78
C GLY A 14 -1.73 -22.46 16.69
N SER A 15 -0.92 -23.25 15.97
CA SER A 15 -0.11 -22.78 14.85
C SER A 15 -0.98 -22.25 13.72
N ASP A 16 -1.99 -23.01 13.34
CA ASP A 16 -2.85 -22.75 12.18
C ASP A 16 -3.77 -21.56 12.46
N TYR A 17 -4.28 -21.49 13.69
CA TYR A 17 -5.05 -20.34 14.17
C TYR A 17 -4.22 -19.05 14.10
N ASN A 18 -2.96 -19.08 14.57
CA ASN A 18 -2.08 -17.91 14.49
C ASN A 18 -1.71 -17.55 13.05
N ALA A 19 -1.51 -18.54 12.16
CA ALA A 19 -1.27 -18.28 10.74
C ALA A 19 -2.48 -17.60 10.08
N ALA A 20 -3.71 -18.02 10.42
CA ALA A 20 -4.94 -17.40 9.94
C ALA A 20 -5.06 -15.95 10.42
N LEU A 21 -4.78 -15.68 11.70
CA LEU A 21 -4.78 -14.30 12.22
C LEU A 21 -3.75 -13.40 11.53
N LYS A 22 -2.54 -13.91 11.27
CA LYS A 22 -1.52 -13.16 10.51
C LYS A 22 -1.98 -12.85 9.09
N ARG A 23 -2.63 -13.80 8.42
CA ARG A 23 -3.20 -13.61 7.08
C ARG A 23 -4.29 -12.54 7.06
N LEU A 24 -5.10 -12.41 8.12
CA LEU A 24 -6.10 -11.35 8.22
C LEU A 24 -5.49 -9.95 8.27
N GLY A 25 -4.29 -9.80 8.83
CA GLY A 25 -3.56 -8.53 8.83
C GLY A 25 -2.61 -8.35 7.64
N SER A 26 -2.53 -9.32 6.72
CA SER A 26 -1.64 -9.25 5.57
C SER A 26 -2.25 -8.35 4.50
N LEU A 27 -1.48 -7.35 4.08
CA LEU A 27 -1.85 -6.44 3.00
C LEU A 27 -1.18 -6.88 1.70
N SER A 28 -1.97 -7.01 0.64
CA SER A 28 -1.47 -7.20 -0.73
C SER A 28 -1.82 -5.96 -1.56
N VAL A 29 -0.83 -5.34 -2.18
CA VAL A 29 -1.00 -4.17 -3.04
C VAL A 29 -0.69 -4.57 -4.47
N TRP A 30 -1.65 -4.35 -5.37
CA TRP A 30 -1.49 -4.61 -6.79
C TRP A 30 -1.34 -3.28 -7.54
N PHE A 31 -0.33 -3.19 -8.40
CA PHE A 31 -0.17 -2.08 -9.33
C PHE A 31 -0.64 -2.53 -10.71
N ASP A 32 -1.40 -1.66 -11.38
CA ASP A 32 -1.78 -1.88 -12.77
C ASP A 32 -0.56 -1.61 -13.67
N PRO A 33 -0.04 -2.60 -14.40
CA PRO A 33 1.13 -2.43 -15.26
C PRO A 33 0.87 -1.49 -16.45
N GLU A 34 -0.39 -1.35 -16.88
CA GLU A 34 -0.79 -0.45 -17.97
C GLU A 34 -1.02 0.99 -17.48
N MET A 35 -1.00 1.22 -16.16
CA MET A 35 -1.12 2.57 -15.60
C MET A 35 0.14 3.37 -15.91
N SER A 36 0.09 4.13 -17.00
CA SER A 36 1.11 5.13 -17.31
C SER A 36 1.18 6.15 -16.16
N ARG A 37 2.30 6.15 -15.45
CA ARG A 37 2.52 7.02 -14.29
C ARG A 37 3.06 8.39 -14.68
N GLN A 38 3.63 8.48 -15.88
CA GLN A 38 4.12 9.71 -16.47
C GLN A 38 2.97 10.40 -17.21
N ALA A 39 2.85 11.71 -17.03
CA ALA A 39 1.88 12.48 -17.81
C ALA A 39 2.47 12.87 -19.17
N ASP A 40 1.57 13.01 -20.15
CA ASP A 40 1.94 13.52 -21.45
C ASP A 40 2.51 14.94 -21.35
N ARG A 41 3.49 15.23 -22.21
CA ARG A 41 4.08 16.57 -22.30
C ARG A 41 3.01 17.55 -22.78
N SER A 42 2.51 18.37 -21.85
CA SER A 42 1.43 19.32 -22.11
C SER A 42 1.76 20.38 -23.19
N GLY A 43 3.04 20.61 -23.51
CA GLY A 43 3.49 21.60 -24.51
C GLY A 43 3.21 23.07 -24.15
N LYS A 44 2.49 23.33 -23.04
CA LYS A 44 2.14 24.66 -22.56
C LYS A 44 3.32 25.29 -21.81
N ARG A 45 3.42 26.62 -21.88
CA ARG A 45 4.40 27.42 -21.13
C ARG A 45 4.11 27.29 -19.62
N GLY A 46 4.95 26.55 -18.91
CA GLY A 46 4.76 26.17 -17.50
C GLY A 46 5.50 24.89 -17.16
N HIS A 47 5.34 24.36 -15.94
CA HIS A 47 5.96 23.09 -15.55
C HIS A 47 5.25 21.91 -16.24
N SER A 48 6.02 21.05 -16.92
CA SER A 48 5.49 19.83 -17.53
C SER A 48 4.92 18.92 -16.45
N GLN A 49 3.74 18.33 -16.69
CA GLN A 49 3.22 17.31 -15.79
C GLN A 49 4.15 16.08 -15.89
N THR A 50 4.94 15.82 -14.86
CA THR A 50 5.80 14.62 -14.78
C THR A 50 4.99 13.38 -14.40
N PHE A 51 3.81 13.57 -13.79
CA PHE A 51 2.98 12.50 -13.26
C PHE A 51 1.53 12.60 -13.74
N SER A 52 0.97 11.44 -14.10
CA SER A 52 -0.44 11.25 -14.44
C SER A 52 -1.35 11.53 -13.24
N ASP A 53 -2.58 11.95 -13.49
CA ASP A 53 -3.56 12.21 -12.42
C ASP A 53 -3.96 10.93 -11.66
N SER A 54 -3.98 9.78 -12.33
CA SER A 54 -4.19 8.46 -11.71
C SER A 54 -3.13 8.16 -10.65
N ALA A 55 -1.85 8.36 -10.97
CA ALA A 55 -0.75 8.19 -10.03
C ALA A 55 -0.87 9.12 -8.79
N ILE A 56 -1.25 10.38 -9.01
CA ILE A 56 -1.45 11.35 -7.93
C ILE A 56 -2.59 10.90 -7.03
N GLN A 57 -3.70 10.45 -7.63
CA GLN A 57 -4.84 9.93 -6.91
C GLN A 57 -4.49 8.68 -6.10
N THR A 58 -3.71 7.73 -6.66
CA THR A 58 -3.24 6.56 -5.92
C THR A 58 -2.41 6.95 -4.70
N CYS A 59 -1.46 7.87 -4.84
CA CYS A 59 -0.67 8.37 -3.71
C CYS A 59 -1.54 9.09 -2.66
N LEU A 60 -2.56 9.84 -3.08
CA LEU A 60 -3.52 10.45 -2.16
C LEU A 60 -4.39 9.43 -1.43
N THR A 61 -4.84 8.39 -2.12
CA THR A 61 -5.62 7.31 -1.52
C THR A 61 -4.80 6.57 -0.47
N LEU A 62 -3.54 6.23 -0.78
CA LEU A 62 -2.63 5.60 0.20
C LEU A 62 -2.38 6.49 1.41
N LYS A 63 -2.20 7.81 1.19
CA LYS A 63 -2.08 8.78 2.27
C LYS A 63 -3.28 8.71 3.23
N VAL A 64 -4.49 8.76 2.69
CA VAL A 64 -5.73 8.77 3.48
C VAL A 64 -5.97 7.43 4.14
N LEU A 65 -5.78 6.33 3.41
CA LEU A 65 -6.00 4.96 3.89
C LEU A 65 -5.11 4.63 5.10
N PHE A 66 -3.85 5.05 5.07
CA PHE A 66 -2.90 4.82 6.16
C PHE A 66 -2.76 5.99 7.15
N GLY A 67 -3.50 7.08 6.94
CA GLY A 67 -3.43 8.26 7.80
C GLY A 67 -2.05 8.93 7.84
N LEU A 68 -1.26 8.80 6.77
CA LEU A 68 0.13 9.26 6.77
C LEU A 68 0.28 10.75 6.38
N PRO A 69 1.26 11.48 6.93
CA PRO A 69 1.71 12.74 6.38
C PRO A 69 2.35 12.53 5.01
N LEU A 70 2.38 13.58 4.19
CA LEU A 70 2.73 13.46 2.78
C LEU A 70 4.15 12.88 2.57
N ARG A 71 5.14 13.31 3.36
CA ARG A 71 6.52 12.80 3.25
C ARG A 71 6.62 11.31 3.60
N GLN A 72 5.84 10.82 4.56
CA GLN A 72 5.81 9.39 4.88
C GLN A 72 5.09 8.58 3.81
N THR A 73 4.07 9.16 3.16
CA THR A 73 3.40 8.51 2.04
C THR A 73 4.35 8.33 0.85
N VAL A 74 5.23 9.31 0.60
CA VAL A 74 6.26 9.21 -0.45
C VAL A 74 7.17 8.01 -0.19
N GLY A 75 7.72 7.88 1.03
CA GLY A 75 8.57 6.73 1.37
C GLY A 75 7.83 5.38 1.36
N LEU A 76 6.55 5.34 1.74
CA LEU A 76 5.72 4.13 1.61
C LEU A 76 5.56 3.74 0.13
N VAL A 77 5.28 4.71 -0.73
CA VAL A 77 5.12 4.47 -2.16
C VAL A 77 6.43 4.03 -2.81
N GLU A 78 7.57 4.62 -2.43
CA GLU A 78 8.92 4.15 -2.81
C GLU A 78 9.11 2.67 -2.47
N SER A 79 8.88 2.32 -1.21
CA SER A 79 9.07 0.94 -0.74
C SER A 79 8.17 -0.05 -1.48
N LEU A 80 6.92 0.34 -1.79
CA LEU A 80 5.99 -0.51 -2.54
C LEU A 80 6.42 -0.70 -4.01
N ILE A 81 7.02 0.33 -4.63
CA ILE A 81 7.56 0.27 -5.99
C ILE A 81 8.79 -0.64 -6.05
N GLU A 82 9.71 -0.47 -5.11
CA GLU A 82 10.90 -1.33 -4.98
C GLU A 82 10.50 -2.79 -4.79
N MET A 83 9.52 -3.05 -3.91
CA MET A 83 9.00 -4.40 -3.68
C MET A 83 8.30 -4.99 -4.91
N ALA A 84 7.68 -4.15 -5.74
CA ALA A 84 7.09 -4.57 -7.02
C ALA A 84 8.14 -4.80 -8.12
N GLY A 85 9.42 -4.48 -7.89
CA GLY A 85 10.49 -4.64 -8.87
C GLY A 85 10.39 -3.67 -10.06
N HIS A 86 9.73 -2.53 -9.88
CA HIS A 86 9.58 -1.51 -10.91
C HIS A 86 10.50 -0.32 -10.65
N ASP A 87 11.13 0.21 -11.69
CA ASP A 87 12.07 1.34 -11.61
C ASP A 87 11.35 2.67 -11.86
N TRP A 88 10.25 2.90 -11.14
CA TRP A 88 9.35 4.03 -11.38
C TRP A 88 9.79 5.30 -10.63
N PRO A 89 9.75 6.48 -11.29
CA PRO A 89 10.02 7.73 -10.59
C PRO A 89 8.97 7.96 -9.50
N VAL A 90 9.45 8.34 -8.32
CA VAL A 90 8.58 8.65 -7.18
C VAL A 90 8.21 10.12 -7.20
N LEU A 91 6.95 10.41 -6.85
CA LEU A 91 6.51 11.78 -6.61
C LEU A 91 7.28 12.41 -5.44
N ASP A 92 8.15 13.37 -5.76
CA ASP A 92 8.71 14.23 -4.73
C ASP A 92 7.63 15.15 -4.13
N TYR A 93 7.72 15.40 -2.82
CA TYR A 93 6.84 16.30 -2.08
C TYR A 93 6.78 17.70 -2.71
N SER A 94 7.90 18.17 -3.26
CA SER A 94 8.00 19.49 -3.89
C SER A 94 7.12 19.63 -5.15
N THR A 95 6.82 18.51 -5.82
CA THR A 95 6.00 18.45 -7.04
C THR A 95 4.51 18.58 -6.72
N ARG A 96 4.08 18.16 -5.51
CA ARG A 96 2.67 18.10 -5.13
C ARG A 96 2.14 19.38 -4.46
N CYS A 97 2.99 20.13 -3.75
CA CYS A 97 2.59 21.36 -3.05
C CYS A 97 2.44 22.59 -3.95
N ARG A 98 2.67 22.45 -5.27
CA ARG A 98 2.59 23.56 -6.25
C ARG A 98 1.41 23.42 -7.22
N ARG A 99 0.58 22.39 -7.05
CA ARG A 99 -0.68 22.22 -7.78
C ARG A 99 -1.84 22.71 -6.92
#